data_AF-A0A2W6YQA6-F1
#
_entry.id   AF-A0A2W6YQA6-F1
#
_cell.length_a   1.000
_cell.length_b   1.000
_cell.length_c   1.000
_cell.angle_alpha   90.00
_cell.angle_beta   90.00
_cell.angle_gamma   90.00
#
_symmetry.space_group_name_H-M   'P 1'
#
loop_
_entity.id
_entity.type
_entity.pdbx_description
1 polymer ?
#
loop_
_entity_poly.entity_id
_entity_poly.type
_entity_poly.pdbx_seq_one_letter_code
_entity_poly.pdbx_strand_id
1 'polypeptide(L)'
;MLDLIFSLSNQMSQVQILAQSPSYYLPISTTQSIRPNCVTYTATNTSGSPLREVYLNRRDSKGRITQYPLWRFAVDGILEKGGKVKFDMCDNTFVNVEAKQ
;
A
#
# COMPACT_ATOMS: atom_id res chain seq x y z
N MET A 1 40.34 33.48 42.19
CA MET A 1 38.90 33.34 41.86
C MET A 1 38.88 32.84 40.42
N LEU A 2 38.66 31.53 40.21
CA LEU A 2 38.64 30.91 38.88
C LEU A 2 37.20 30.94 38.36
N ASP A 3 36.97 31.62 37.24
CA ASP A 3 35.70 31.57 36.52
C ASP A 3 35.66 30.30 35.67
N LEU A 4 34.79 29.36 36.05
CA LEU A 4 34.40 28.22 35.23
C LEU A 4 33.42 28.71 34.15
N ILE A 5 33.89 28.80 32.92
CA ILE A 5 33.04 29.04 31.75
C ILE A 5 32.31 27.72 31.45
N PHE A 6 31.02 27.66 31.80
CA PHE A 6 30.13 26.57 31.44
C PHE A 6 29.91 26.57 29.92
N SER A 7 30.44 25.55 29.26
CA SER A 7 30.16 25.23 27.86
C SER A 7 28.75 24.65 27.73
N LEU A 8 27.79 25.48 27.32
CA LEU A 8 26.47 25.05 26.89
C LEU A 8 26.62 24.28 25.57
N SER A 9 26.52 22.96 25.63
CA SER A 9 26.40 22.11 24.45
C SER A 9 25.03 22.34 23.82
N ASN A 10 24.99 23.06 22.71
CA ASN A 10 23.79 23.15 21.88
C ASN A 10 23.45 21.74 21.38
N GLN A 11 22.36 21.16 21.88
CA GLN A 11 21.80 19.93 21.32
C GLN A 11 21.25 20.26 19.93
N MET A 12 22.03 19.97 18.89
CA MET A 12 21.54 19.98 17.52
C MET A 12 20.43 18.93 17.42
N SER A 13 19.19 19.40 17.28
CA SER A 13 18.04 18.54 17.03
C SER A 13 18.20 17.93 15.63
N GLN A 14 18.55 16.65 15.56
CA GLN A 14 18.56 15.91 14.30
C GLN A 14 17.11 15.74 13.84
N VAL A 15 16.75 16.44 12.77
CA VAL A 15 15.49 16.17 12.04
C VAL A 15 15.65 14.84 11.33
N GLN A 16 15.13 13.77 11.93
CA GLN A 16 15.05 12.46 11.31
C GLN A 16 13.99 12.53 10.20
N ILE A 17 14.41 12.75 8.96
CA ILE A 17 13.53 12.64 7.79
C ILE A 17 13.20 11.16 7.64
N LEU A 18 12.06 10.71 8.19
CA LEU A 18 11.50 9.41 7.84
C LEU A 18 11.14 9.46 6.35
N ALA A 19 11.94 8.80 5.51
CA ALA A 19 11.56 8.51 4.14
C ALA A 19 10.33 7.59 4.18
N GLN A 20 9.14 8.16 4.04
CA GLN A 20 7.93 7.37 3.80
C GLN A 20 8.02 6.84 2.37
N SER A 21 8.02 5.52 2.21
CA SER A 21 7.92 4.91 0.89
C SER A 21 6.60 5.32 0.23
N PRO A 22 6.61 5.74 -1.03
CA PRO A 22 5.40 6.20 -1.71
C PRO A 22 4.39 5.06 -1.83
N SER A 23 3.14 5.34 -1.43
CA SER A 23 2.00 4.45 -1.70
C SER A 23 1.47 4.67 -3.12
N TYR A 24 1.25 3.58 -3.83
CA TYR A 24 0.73 3.54 -5.19
C TYR A 24 -0.68 2.94 -5.20
N TYR A 25 -1.64 3.67 -5.75
CA TYR A 25 -2.97 3.14 -6.00
C TYR A 25 -3.01 2.52 -7.40
N LEU A 26 -3.26 1.21 -7.45
CA LEU A 26 -3.25 0.48 -8.71
C LEU A 26 -4.54 0.74 -9.49
N PRO A 27 -4.46 1.01 -10.81
CA PRO A 27 -5.64 1.07 -11.66
C PRO A 27 -6.36 -0.28 -11.69
N ILE A 28 -7.68 -0.20 -11.73
CA ILE A 28 -8.59 -1.33 -11.62
C ILE A 28 -9.42 -1.45 -12.89
N SER A 29 -9.52 -2.66 -13.42
CA SER A 29 -10.56 -3.04 -14.38
C SER A 29 -11.43 -4.15 -13.81
N THR A 30 -12.68 -4.21 -14.24
CA THR A 30 -13.68 -5.17 -13.72
C THR A 30 -14.29 -5.99 -14.84
N THR A 31 -14.53 -7.27 -14.58
CA THR A 31 -15.30 -8.16 -15.44
C THR A 31 -16.31 -8.95 -14.62
N GLN A 32 -17.39 -9.42 -15.25
CA GLN A 32 -18.32 -10.33 -14.60
C GLN A 32 -17.57 -11.61 -14.18
N SER A 33 -17.67 -12.01 -12.91
CA SER A 33 -17.06 -13.25 -12.44
C SER A 33 -17.85 -14.47 -12.93
N ILE A 34 -17.17 -15.61 -13.02
CA ILE A 34 -17.81 -16.93 -13.21
C ILE A 34 -18.70 -17.30 -12.02
N ARG A 35 -18.45 -16.71 -10.85
CA ARG A 35 -19.24 -16.94 -9.64
C ARG A 35 -20.47 -16.02 -9.67
N PRO A 36 -21.68 -16.56 -9.43
CA PRO A 36 -22.89 -15.74 -9.36
C PRO A 36 -22.74 -14.61 -8.33
N ASN A 37 -23.22 -13.42 -8.70
CA ASN A 37 -23.21 -12.22 -7.85
C ASN A 37 -21.81 -11.72 -7.44
N CYS A 38 -20.75 -12.13 -8.15
CA CYS A 38 -19.40 -11.64 -7.92
C CYS A 38 -18.88 -10.86 -9.13
N VAL A 39 -17.97 -9.93 -8.87
CA VAL A 39 -17.23 -9.17 -9.88
C VAL A 39 -15.75 -9.50 -9.73
N THR A 40 -15.08 -9.82 -10.85
CA THR A 40 -13.64 -10.00 -10.89
C THR A 40 -12.98 -8.64 -11.06
N TYR A 41 -12.11 -8.27 -10.12
CA TYR A 41 -11.30 -7.07 -10.16
C TYR A 41 -9.89 -7.44 -10.62
N THR A 42 -9.33 -6.66 -11.54
CA THR A 42 -7.95 -6.78 -12.01
C THR A 42 -7.20 -5.51 -11.70
N ALA A 43 -6.25 -5.57 -10.76
CA ALA A 43 -5.31 -4.51 -10.48
C ALA A 43 -4.06 -4.67 -11.34
N THR A 44 -3.59 -3.60 -11.98
CA THR A 44 -2.41 -3.64 -12.86
C THR A 44 -1.32 -2.71 -12.33
N ASN A 45 -0.09 -3.19 -12.17
CA ASN A 45 1.04 -2.32 -11.92
C ASN A 45 1.40 -1.53 -13.19
N THR A 46 0.93 -0.30 -13.25
CA THR A 46 1.30 0.67 -14.29
C THR A 46 2.45 1.57 -13.88
N SER A 47 3.01 1.38 -12.69
CA SER A 47 4.21 2.10 -12.28
C SER A 47 5.40 1.63 -13.13
N GLY A 48 6.40 2.50 -13.27
CA GLY A 48 7.61 2.20 -14.04
C GLY A 48 8.52 1.13 -13.42
N SER A 49 8.20 0.65 -12.21
CA SER A 49 9.06 -0.17 -11.37
C SER A 49 8.28 -1.32 -10.70
N PRO A 50 8.96 -2.34 -10.15
CA PRO A 50 8.31 -3.35 -9.32
C PRO A 50 7.71 -2.71 -8.06
N LEU A 51 6.56 -3.22 -7.64
CA LEU A 51 5.89 -2.82 -6.40
C LEU A 51 5.90 -3.98 -5.40
N ARG A 52 5.98 -3.66 -4.12
CA ARG A 52 5.94 -4.58 -2.98
C ARG A 52 4.71 -4.29 -2.13
N GLU A 53 4.44 -5.17 -1.17
CA GLU A 53 3.40 -4.96 -0.16
C GLU A 53 2.04 -4.57 -0.77
N VAL A 54 1.52 -5.39 -1.68
CA VAL A 54 0.24 -5.10 -2.35
C VAL A 54 -0.93 -5.47 -1.44
N TYR A 55 -1.79 -4.50 -1.14
CA TYR A 55 -2.96 -4.63 -0.27
C TYR A 55 -4.26 -4.29 -1.01
N LEU A 56 -5.26 -5.13 -0.79
CA LEU A 56 -6.66 -4.88 -1.08
C LEU A 56 -7.30 -4.15 0.10
N ASN A 57 -7.77 -2.93 -0.11
CA ASN A 57 -8.47 -2.18 0.92
C ASN A 57 -9.97 -2.42 0.80
N ARG A 58 -10.60 -2.79 1.92
CA ARG A 58 -12.05 -3.02 2.02
C ARG A 58 -12.67 -2.17 3.11
N ARG A 59 -13.89 -1.69 2.89
CA ARG A 59 -14.66 -0.87 3.82
C ARG A 59 -15.79 -1.68 4.45
N ASP A 60 -15.88 -1.63 5.78
CA ASP A 60 -17.01 -2.22 6.51
C ASP A 60 -18.23 -1.28 6.59
N SER A 61 -19.33 -1.78 7.15
CA SER A 61 -20.58 -1.00 7.32
C SER A 61 -20.45 0.18 8.29
N LYS A 62 -19.37 0.25 9.07
CA LYS A 62 -19.04 1.35 10.00
C LYS A 62 -18.08 2.35 9.37
N GLY A 63 -17.73 2.18 8.09
CA GLY A 63 -16.82 3.05 7.35
C GLY A 63 -15.33 2.78 7.60
N ARG A 64 -14.96 1.73 8.35
CA ARG A 64 -13.57 1.40 8.64
C ARG A 64 -12.94 0.70 7.45
N ILE A 65 -11.71 1.09 7.12
CA ILE A 65 -10.92 0.47 6.04
C ILE A 65 -9.95 -0.55 6.65
N THR A 66 -10.01 -1.77 6.15
CA THR A 66 -9.10 -2.86 6.53
C THR A 66 -8.29 -3.27 5.30
N GLN A 67 -6.98 -3.43 5.49
CA GLN A 67 -6.06 -3.83 4.43
C GLN A 67 -5.92 -5.37 4.42
N TYR A 68 -6.12 -5.97 3.27
CA TYR A 68 -5.98 -7.41 3.05
C TYR A 68 -4.85 -7.64 2.05
N PRO A 69 -3.74 -8.22 2.48
CA PRO A 69 -2.60 -8.41 1.60
C PRO A 69 -2.90 -9.44 0.50
N LEU A 70 -2.46 -9.14 -0.73
CA LEU A 70 -2.72 -9.93 -1.93
C LEU A 70 -1.60 -10.93 -2.27
N TRP A 71 -0.86 -11.42 -1.26
CA TRP A 71 0.32 -12.30 -1.45
C TRP A 71 0.04 -13.55 -2.29
N ARG A 72 -1.21 -14.04 -2.31
CA ARG A 72 -1.57 -15.21 -3.13
C ARG A 72 -1.48 -14.98 -4.64
N PHE A 73 -1.29 -13.74 -5.10
CA PHE A 73 -1.31 -13.38 -6.52
C PHE A 73 -0.03 -12.69 -7.02
N ALA A 74 0.94 -12.44 -6.14
CA ALA A 74 2.24 -11.85 -6.47
C ALA A 74 3.33 -12.81 -5.99
N VAL A 75 4.12 -13.34 -6.93
CA VAL A 75 5.27 -14.20 -6.60
C VAL A 75 6.21 -13.41 -5.69
N ASP A 76 6.53 -13.95 -4.52
CA ASP A 76 7.36 -13.30 -3.48
C ASP A 76 6.85 -11.95 -2.96
N GLY A 77 5.55 -11.66 -3.14
CA GLY A 77 4.96 -10.38 -2.71
C GLY A 77 5.39 -9.18 -3.56
N ILE A 78 6.00 -9.43 -4.73
CA ILE A 78 6.43 -8.43 -5.69
C ILE A 78 5.50 -8.47 -6.90
N LEU A 79 4.97 -7.30 -7.26
CA LEU A 79 4.20 -7.09 -8.47
C LEU A 79 5.08 -6.35 -9.48
N GLU A 80 5.61 -7.11 -10.44
CA GLU A 80 6.46 -6.58 -11.52
C GLU A 80 5.74 -5.53 -12.37
N LYS A 81 6.52 -4.73 -13.11
CA LYS A 81 5.98 -3.74 -14.05
C LYS A 81 5.05 -4.42 -15.07
N GLY A 82 3.83 -3.93 -15.20
CA GLY A 82 2.79 -4.50 -16.05
C GLY A 82 2.13 -5.76 -15.47
N GLY A 83 2.59 -6.24 -14.32
CA GLY A 83 2.03 -7.36 -13.58
C GLY A 83 0.59 -7.09 -13.17
N LYS A 84 -0.21 -8.15 -13.10
CA LYS A 84 -1.65 -8.07 -12.80
C LYS A 84 -2.01 -8.99 -11.66
N VAL A 85 -2.84 -8.50 -10.76
CA VAL A 85 -3.46 -9.28 -9.69
C VAL A 85 -4.96 -9.32 -9.93
N LYS A 86 -5.54 -10.52 -9.87
CA LYS A 86 -6.97 -10.74 -10.07
C LYS A 86 -7.59 -11.31 -8.81
N PHE A 87 -8.76 -10.80 -8.41
CA PHE A 87 -9.52 -11.32 -7.29
C PHE A 87 -11.01 -11.09 -7.51
N ASP A 88 -11.82 -12.02 -7.01
CA ASP A 88 -13.27 -11.91 -7.02
C ASP A 88 -13.78 -11.23 -5.75
N MET A 89 -14.73 -10.32 -5.91
CA MET A 89 -15.49 -9.73 -4.82
C MET A 89 -16.97 -10.03 -5.03
N CYS A 90 -17.58 -10.66 -4.04
CA CYS A 90 -19.00 -11.03 -4.04
C CYS A 90 -19.84 -10.10 -3.14
N ASP A 91 -19.25 -8.99 -2.73
CA ASP A 91 -19.86 -7.95 -1.94
C ASP A 91 -19.37 -6.57 -2.41
N ASN A 92 -19.99 -5.52 -1.88
CA ASN A 92 -19.71 -4.13 -2.26
C ASN A 92 -18.71 -3.46 -1.30
N THR A 93 -17.82 -4.21 -0.66
CA THR A 93 -16.87 -3.67 0.32
C THR A 93 -15.56 -3.18 -0.30
N PHE A 94 -15.33 -3.41 -1.59
CA PHE A 94 -14.11 -3.01 -2.28
C PHE A 94 -13.91 -1.49 -2.27
N VAL A 95 -12.68 -1.03 -2.00
CA VAL A 95 -12.30 0.40 -2.08
C VAL A 95 -11.27 0.62 -3.17
N ASN A 96 -10.07 0.07 -3.01
CA ASN A 96 -8.97 0.18 -3.97
C ASN A 96 -7.93 -0.92 -3.69
N VAL A 97 -6.90 -0.94 -4.53
CA VAL A 97 -5.68 -1.70 -4.27
C VAL A 97 -4.53 -0.71 -4.13
N GLU A 98 -3.78 -0.86 -3.05
CA GLU A 98 -2.62 -0.07 -2.71
C GLU A 98 -1.37 -0.94 -2.74
N ALA A 99 -0.23 -0.38 -3.10
CA ALA A 99 1.06 -1.04 -3.06
C ALA A 99 2.15 -0.04 -2.68
N LYS A 100 3.33 -0.51 -2.31
CA LYS A 100 4.50 0.33 -2.01
C LYS A 100 5.67 -0.03 -2.90
N GLN A 101 6.74 0.74 -2.87
CA GLN A 101 8.03 0.39 -3.47
C GLN A 101 9.00 -0.09 -2.40
#